data_AF-A0A1V4S0M5-F1
#
_entry.id   AF-A0A1V4S0M5-F1
#
_cell.length_a   1.000
_cell.length_b   1.000
_cell.length_c   1.000
_cell.angle_alpha   90.00
_cell.angle_beta   90.00
_cell.angle_gamma   90.00
#
_symmetry.space_group_name_H-M   'P 1'
#
loop_
_entity.id
_entity.type
_entity.pdbx_description
1 polymer ?
#
loop_
_entity_poly.entity_id
_entity_poly.type
_entity_poly.pdbx_seq_one_letter_code
_entity_poly.pdbx_strand_id
1 'polypeptide(L)' 'MKSSQIIVAINSDPDASIFNVADYGIVENLETFIPCLLEEFRNFMQQKPLTTFRAVNRTKMNRPEQERR' A
#
# COMPACT_ATOMS: atom_id res chain seq x y z
N MET A 1 -18.76 -8.01 5.22
CA MET A 1 -17.57 -8.58 5.88
C MET A 1 -17.11 -9.90 5.27
N LYS A 2 -17.98 -10.80 4.78
CA LYS A 2 -17.58 -12.10 4.19
C LYS A 2 -16.83 -12.04 2.83
N SER A 3 -16.52 -10.86 2.31
CA SER A 3 -15.80 -10.67 1.05
C SER A 3 -14.72 -9.57 1.11
N SER A 4 -14.37 -9.10 2.31
CA SER A 4 -13.24 -8.19 2.50
C SER A 4 -11.95 -8.99 2.41
N GLN A 5 -10.97 -8.55 1.62
CA GLN A 5 -9.65 -9.21 1.59
C GLN A 5 -8.81 -8.85 2.83
N ILE A 6 -9.03 -7.66 3.41
CA ILE A 6 -8.33 -7.17 4.60
C ILE A 6 -9.33 -6.38 5.47
N ILE A 7 -9.28 -6.59 6.78
CA ILE A 7 -10.06 -5.92 7.82
C ILE A 7 -9.10 -5.26 8.81
N VAL A 8 -9.20 -3.94 8.95
CA VAL A 8 -8.44 -3.17 9.95
C VAL A 8 -9.43 -2.64 11.00
N ALA A 9 -9.18 -2.91 12.27
CA ALA A 9 -9.98 -2.45 13.40
C ALA A 9 -9.23 -1.40 14.22
N ILE A 10 -9.92 -0.33 14.61
CA ILE A 10 -9.41 0.74 15.47
C ILE A 10 -10.40 0.89 16.64
N ASN A 11 -9.93 0.73 17.87
CA ASN A 11 -10.75 0.87 19.06
C ASN A 11 -9.90 1.31 20.25
N SER A 12 -10.41 2.17 21.15
CA SER A 12 -9.69 2.56 22.37
C SER A 12 -9.58 1.43 23.40
N ASP A 13 -10.50 0.46 23.37
CA ASP A 13 -10.55 -0.69 24.26
C ASP A 13 -9.75 -1.87 23.66
N PRO A 14 -8.63 -2.31 24.28
CA PRO A 14 -7.84 -3.44 23.81
C PRO A 14 -8.57 -4.79 23.86
N ASP A 15 -9.58 -4.93 24.72
CA ASP A 15 -10.32 -6.19 24.91
C ASP A 15 -11.55 -6.29 24.00
N ALA A 16 -11.72 -5.34 23.07
CA ALA A 16 -12.87 -5.28 22.17
C ALA A 16 -12.96 -6.51 21.25
N SER A 17 -14.15 -7.11 21.17
CA SER A 17 -14.39 -8.34 20.39
C SER A 17 -14.19 -8.19 18.87
N ILE A 18 -14.10 -6.95 18.36
CA ILE A 18 -13.84 -6.67 16.94
C ILE A 18 -12.44 -7.14 16.51
N PHE A 19 -11.48 -7.21 17.44
CA PHE A 19 -10.13 -7.67 17.13
C PHE A 19 -10.05 -9.16 16.79
N ASN A 20 -11.04 -9.95 17.22
CA ASN A 20 -11.09 -11.39 16.90
C ASN A 20 -11.34 -11.66 15.40
N VAL A 21 -11.84 -10.67 14.65
CA VAL A 21 -12.17 -10.82 13.22
C VAL A 21 -11.32 -9.90 12.33
N ALA A 22 -10.42 -9.11 12.89
CA ALA A 22 -9.59 -8.16 12.16
C ALA A 22 -8.22 -8.76 11.83
N ASP A 23 -7.68 -8.41 10.66
CA ASP A 23 -6.31 -8.76 10.27
C ASP A 23 -5.29 -7.85 10.97
N TYR A 24 -5.67 -6.60 11.22
CA TYR A 24 -4.87 -5.63 11.96
C TYR A 24 -5.74 -4.92 13.00
N GLY A 25 -5.23 -4.80 14.23
CA GLY A 25 -5.87 -4.09 15.33
C GLY A 25 -5.02 -2.91 15.80
N ILE A 26 -5.64 -1.76 15.98
CA ILE A 26 -5.02 -0.54 16.51
C ILE A 26 -5.79 -0.13 17.76
N VAL A 27 -5.08 -0.01 18.89
CA VAL A 27 -5.66 0.39 20.17
C VAL A 27 -5.45 1.88 20.38
N GLU A 28 -6.36 2.71 19.86
CA GLU A 28 -6.26 4.16 19.90
C GLU A 28 -7.63 4.83 19.82
N ASN A 29 -7.69 6.10 20.24
CA ASN A 29 -8.88 6.93 20.07
C ASN A 29 -9.06 7.33 18.59
N LEU A 30 -10.23 7.06 18.03
CA LEU A 30 -10.55 7.35 16.63
C LEU A 30 -10.44 8.85 16.29
N GLU A 31 -10.81 9.73 17.22
CA GLU A 31 -10.83 11.18 16.99
C GLU A 31 -9.42 11.77 16.86
N THR A 32 -8.43 11.19 17.56
CA THR A 32 -7.03 11.62 17.48
C THR A 32 -6.30 10.88 16.35
N PHE A 33 -6.61 9.59 16.19
CA PHE A 33 -5.92 8.71 15.24
C PHE A 33 -6.27 9.05 13.77
N ILE A 34 -7.53 9.28 13.44
CA ILE A 34 -7.94 9.53 12.04
C ILE A 34 -7.28 10.80 11.46
N PRO A 35 -7.26 11.96 12.15
CA PRO A 35 -6.55 13.14 11.65
C PRO A 35 -5.05 12.89 11.43
N CYS A 36 -4.37 12.22 12.38
CA CYS A 36 -2.95 11.90 12.27
C CYS A 36 -2.67 10.96 11.08
N LEU A 37 -3.49 9.91 10.92
CA LEU A 37 -3.38 8.99 9.78
C LEU A 37 -3.57 9.73 8.44
N LEU A 38 -4.53 10.65 8.36
CA LEU A 38 -4.79 11.41 7.14
C LEU A 38 -3.63 12.35 6.79
N GLU A 39 -3.00 12.98 7.79
CA GLU A 39 -1.82 13.83 7.59
C GLU A 39 -0.65 13.02 7.02
N GLU A 40 -0.31 11.91 7.67
CA GLU A 40 0.76 11.01 7.22
C GLU A 40 0.46 10.40 5.85
N PHE A 41 -0.79 10.04 5.58
CA PHE A 41 -1.19 9.52 4.29
C PHE A 41 -1.03 10.55 3.17
N ARG A 42 -1.39 11.82 3.42
CA ARG A 42 -1.16 12.91 2.44
C ARG A 42 0.33 13.11 2.18
N ASN A 43 1.14 13.12 3.24
CA ASN A 43 2.59 13.24 3.11
C ASN A 43 3.17 12.08 2.29
N PHE A 44 2.76 10.86 2.58
CA PHE A 44 3.17 9.66 1.84
C PHE A 44 2.78 9.74 0.35
N MET A 45 1.56 10.18 0.06
CA MET A 45 1.07 10.32 -1.32
C MET A 45 1.76 11.47 -2.09
N GLN A 46 2.22 12.52 -1.40
CA GLN A 46 2.98 13.62 -1.99
C GLN A 46 4.45 13.27 -2.23
N GLN A 47 5.01 12.32 -1.46
CA GLN A 47 6.43 11.97 -1.50
C GLN A 47 6.87 11.10 -2.69
N LYS A 48 5.98 10.71 -3.62
CA LYS A 48 6.38 9.92 -4.80
C LYS A 48 5.71 10.39 -6.10
N PRO A 49 6.44 10.96 -7.09
CA PRO A 49 6.06 10.74 -8.47
C PRO A 49 6.13 9.22 -8.73
N LEU A 50 5.11 8.64 -9.33
CA LEU A 50 5.00 7.23 -9.72
C LEU A 50 6.01 6.84 -10.84
N THR A 51 7.27 7.21 -10.72
CA THR A 51 8.31 7.03 -11.74
C THR A 51 9.22 5.85 -11.42
N THR A 52 8.65 4.69 -11.09
CA THR A 52 9.40 3.43 -11.19
C THR A 52 8.47 2.28 -11.58
N PHE A 53 7.72 2.45 -12.68
CA PHE A 53 7.52 1.30 -13.57
C PHE A 53 8.83 1.11 -14.33
N ARG A 54 9.72 0.32 -13.72
CA ARG A 54 10.87 -0.27 -14.39
C ARG A 54 10.32 -1.11 -15.54
N ALA A 55 10.24 -0.51 -16.73
CA ALA A 55 9.93 -1.19 -17.97
C ALA A 55 11.05 -2.20 -18.27
N VAL A 56 10.99 -3.37 -17.63
CA VAL A 56 11.71 -4.55 -18.09
C VAL A 56 10.86 -5.15 -19.21
N ASN A 57 10.78 -4.47 -20.34
CA ASN A 57 10.35 -5.11 -21.57
C ASN A 57 11.57 -5.74 -22.23
N ARG A 58 11.57 -7.07 -22.16
CA ARG A 58 12.33 -7.99 -23.00
C ARG A 58 12.36 -7.51 -24.47
N THR A 59 13.55 -7.32 -25.00
CA THR A 59 13.89 -7.76 -26.37
C THR A 59 15.38 -8.09 -26.43
N LYS A 60 15.72 -9.33 -26.06
CA LYS A 60 16.79 -10.00 -26.81
C LYS A 60 16.18 -10.39 -28.16
N MET A 61 16.54 -9.68 -29.23
CA MET A 61 16.62 -10.30 -30.56
C MET A 61 17.51 -9.47 -31.49
N ASN A 62 18.73 -10.01 -31.67
CA ASN A 62 19.51 -10.09 -32.91
C ASN A 62 20.13 -8.81 -33.51
N ARG A 63 21.45 -8.71 -33.25
CA ARG A 63 22.62 -8.16 -33.98
C ARG A 63 22.45 -7.02 -35.02
N PRO A 64 23.41 -6.07 -35.06
CA PRO A 64 23.43 -5.00 -36.05
C PRO A 64 23.66 -5.53 -37.49
N GLU A 65 22.89 -5.00 -38.45
CA GLU A 65 23.07 -5.23 -39.90
C GLU A 65 24.35 -4.61 -40.50
N GLN A 66 25.29 -4.17 -39.66
CA GLN A 66 26.59 -3.63 -40.11
C GLN A 66 27.56 -4.69 -40.69
N GLU A 67 27.10 -5.92 -40.88
CA GLU A 67 27.88 -7.04 -41.42
C GLU A 67 27.33 -7.58 -42.75
N ARG A 68 26.49 -6.81 -43.47
CA ARG A 68 26.14 -7.10 -44.87
C ARG A 68 27.00 -6.27 -45.83
N ARG A 69 28.24 -6.74 -46.04
CA ARG A 69 28.88 -6.65 -47.35
C ARG A 69 28.37 -7.79 -48.22
#